data_AF-A0A658NJA0-F1
#
_entry.id   AF-A0A658NJA0-F1
#
_cell.length_a   1.000
_cell.length_b   1.000
_cell.length_c   1.000
_cell.angle_alpha   90.00
_cell.angle_beta   90.00
_cell.angle_gamma   90.00
#
_symmetry.space_group_name_H-M   'P 1'
#
loop_
_entity.id
_entity.type
_entity.pdbx_description
1 polymer ?
#
loop_
_entity_poly.entity_id
_entity_poly.type
_entity_poly.pdbx_seq_one_letter_code
_entity_poly.pdbx_strand_id
1 'polypeptide(L)'
;DWNRMRMWALAIAVAMLGTGALQAAGLFDASKSIYTGSRLIWLSHLGGGLCFGIGMTLASGCGSKTLIRIGGGNLKSIVVFVFVA
;
A
#
# COMPACT_ATOMS: atom_id res chain seq x y z
N ASP A 1 12.56 -4.09 -18.22
CA ASP A 1 13.06 -4.40 -16.86
C ASP A 1 11.96 -5.11 -16.06
N TRP A 2 12.12 -6.41 -15.82
CA TRP A 2 11.13 -7.27 -15.15
C TRP A 2 11.37 -7.41 -13.64
N ASN A 3 12.47 -6.86 -13.11
CA ASN A 3 12.84 -7.03 -11.71
C ASN A 3 11.81 -6.43 -10.75
N ARG A 4 11.22 -5.27 -11.09
CA ARG A 4 10.15 -4.66 -10.28
C ARG A 4 8.90 -5.54 -10.18
N MET A 5 8.49 -6.16 -11.28
CA MET A 5 7.34 -7.07 -11.31
C MET A 5 7.58 -8.30 -10.42
N ARG A 6 8.80 -8.87 -10.46
CA ARG A 6 9.18 -10.00 -9.60
C ARG A 6 9.17 -9.64 -8.11
N MET A 7 9.68 -8.47 -7.75
CA MET A 7 9.65 -7.99 -6.36
C MET A 7 8.21 -7.84 -5.86
N TRP A 8 7.32 -7.26 -6.66
CA TRP A 8 5.91 -7.12 -6.31
C TRP A 8 5.22 -8.48 -6.16
N ALA A 9 5.44 -9.41 -7.10
CA ALA A 9 4.85 -10.74 -7.04
C ALA A 9 5.30 -11.51 -5.79
N LEU A 10 6.60 -11.46 -5.46
CA LEU A 10 7.12 -12.09 -4.25
C LEU A 10 6.57 -11.46 -2.97
N ALA A 11 6.48 -10.12 -2.90
CA ALA A 11 5.90 -9.45 -1.75
C ALA A 11 4.44 -9.85 -1.53
N ILE A 12 3.66 -9.93 -2.61
CA ILE A 12 2.25 -10.38 -2.56
C ILE A 12 2.17 -11.83 -2.10
N ALA A 13 2.97 -12.73 -2.68
CA ALA A 13 2.97 -14.14 -2.32
C ALA A 13 3.33 -14.37 -0.84
N VAL A 14 4.37 -13.69 -0.35
CA VAL A 14 4.79 -13.77 1.06
C VAL A 14 3.73 -13.21 2.00
N ALA A 15 3.09 -12.09 1.64
CA ALA A 15 2.02 -11.52 2.45
C ALA A 15 0.80 -12.44 2.54
N MET A 16 0.36 -13.05 1.44
CA MET A 16 -0.76 -13.99 1.42
C MET A 16 -0.45 -15.26 2.22
N LEU A 17 0.71 -15.88 1.99
CA LEU A 17 1.10 -17.10 2.71
C LEU A 17 1.33 -16.84 4.19
N GLY A 18 1.96 -15.71 4.55
CA GLY A 18 2.20 -15.33 5.94
C GLY A 18 0.90 -15.08 6.71
N THR A 19 0.00 -14.26 6.15
CA THR A 19 -1.31 -13.98 6.79
C THR A 19 -2.16 -15.23 6.91
N GLY A 20 -2.19 -16.09 5.88
CA GLY A 20 -2.88 -17.38 5.92
C GLY A 20 -2.30 -18.35 6.95
N ALA A 21 -0.97 -18.43 7.08
CA ALA A 21 -0.31 -19.28 8.07
C ALA A 21 -0.59 -18.80 9.52
N LEU A 22 -0.57 -17.49 9.76
CA LEU A 22 -0.91 -16.91 11.06
C LEU A 22 -2.38 -17.17 11.43
N GLN A 23 -3.27 -17.15 10.44
CA GLN A 23 -4.68 -17.49 10.63
C GLN A 23 -4.86 -18.98 10.94
N ALA A 24 -4.17 -19.87 10.22
CA ALA A 24 -4.22 -21.31 10.45
C ALA A 24 -3.64 -21.72 11.81
N ALA A 25 -2.63 -20.98 12.31
CA ALA A 25 -2.06 -21.17 13.64
C ALA A 25 -2.95 -20.64 14.78
N GLY A 26 -4.09 -20.00 14.48
CA GLY A 26 -5.03 -19.51 15.48
C GLY A 26 -4.59 -18.24 16.23
N LEU A 27 -3.48 -17.61 15.82
CA LEU A 27 -2.99 -16.36 16.44
C LEU A 27 -3.75 -15.12 15.96
N PHE A 28 -4.41 -15.20 14.79
CA PHE A 28 -5.06 -14.07 14.15
C PHE A 28 -6.36 -14.48 13.45
N ASP A 29 -7.49 -13.87 13.81
CA ASP A 29 -8.77 -14.10 13.14
C ASP A 29 -8.99 -13.03 12.06
N ALA A 30 -8.61 -13.35 10.83
CA ALA A 30 -8.82 -12.48 9.68
C ALA A 30 -10.32 -12.22 9.41
N SER A 31 -11.23 -13.05 9.92
CA SER A 31 -12.68 -12.91 9.72
C SER A 31 -13.27 -11.72 10.49
N LYS A 32 -12.62 -11.30 11.59
CA LYS A 32 -12.99 -10.08 12.33
C LYS A 32 -12.41 -8.81 11.72
N SER A 33 -11.56 -8.96 10.70
CA SER A 33 -10.95 -7.82 10.01
C SER A 33 -11.94 -7.22 9.01
N ILE A 34 -12.00 -5.89 8.99
CA ILE A 34 -12.86 -5.09 8.08
C ILE A 34 -12.63 -5.48 6.62
N TYR A 35 -11.43 -5.96 6.28
CA TYR A 35 -11.02 -6.34 4.93
C TYR A 35 -11.65 -7.66 4.42
N THR A 36 -12.18 -8.51 5.30
CA THR A 36 -12.82 -9.79 4.94
C THR A 36 -14.35 -9.67 4.87
N GLY A 37 -14.89 -8.45 5.05
CA GLY A 37 -16.32 -8.20 4.95
C GLY A 37 -16.86 -8.50 3.55
N SER A 38 -18.01 -9.17 3.49
CA SER A 38 -18.68 -9.59 2.24
C SER A 38 -19.19 -8.43 1.36
N ARG A 39 -18.93 -7.17 1.72
CA ARG A 39 -19.45 -5.99 1.03
C ARG A 39 -18.36 -5.32 0.19
N LEU A 40 -18.26 -5.74 -1.06
CA LEU A 40 -17.40 -5.10 -2.05
C LEU A 40 -18.03 -3.79 -2.53
N ILE A 41 -17.61 -2.67 -1.95
CA ILE A 41 -18.06 -1.32 -2.35
C ILE A 41 -17.33 -0.90 -3.64
N TRP A 42 -17.65 -1.54 -4.76
CA TRP A 42 -16.95 -1.39 -6.05
C TRP A 42 -16.69 0.05 -6.46
N LEU A 43 -17.68 0.94 -6.28
CA LEU A 43 -17.55 2.36 -6.61
C LEU A 43 -16.46 3.05 -5.80
N SER A 44 -16.37 2.75 -4.50
CA SER A 44 -15.36 3.31 -3.61
C SER A 44 -13.97 2.74 -3.89
N HIS A 45 -13.86 1.47 -4.29
CA HIS A 45 -12.58 0.85 -4.62
C HIS A 45 -12.01 1.42 -5.92
N LEU A 46 -12.85 1.58 -6.95
CA LEU A 46 -12.42 2.16 -8.23
C LEU A 46 -12.15 3.66 -8.09
N GLY A 47 -13.08 4.42 -7.52
CA GLY A 47 -12.92 5.87 -7.33
C GLY A 47 -11.74 6.20 -6.41
N GLY A 48 -11.65 5.54 -5.26
CA GLY A 48 -10.55 5.72 -4.32
C GLY A 48 -9.20 5.28 -4.91
N GLY A 49 -9.15 4.13 -5.58
CA GLY A 49 -7.95 3.62 -6.21
C GLY A 49 -7.41 4.53 -7.33
N LEU A 50 -8.29 5.09 -8.16
CA LEU A 50 -7.92 6.04 -9.20
C LEU A 50 -7.40 7.36 -8.61
N CYS A 51 -8.14 7.96 -7.68
CA CYS A 51 -7.71 9.20 -7.01
C CYS A 51 -6.37 9.01 -6.29
N PHE A 52 -6.18 7.88 -5.60
CA PHE A 52 -4.94 7.53 -4.93
C PHE A 52 -3.78 7.34 -5.91
N GLY A 53 -4.01 6.65 -7.02
CA GLY A 53 -3.02 6.46 -8.08
C GLY A 53 -2.57 7.79 -8.69
N ILE A 54 -3.53 8.65 -9.06
CA ILE A 54 -3.26 10.00 -9.58
C ILE A 54 -2.45 10.80 -8.54
N GLY A 55 -2.87 10.80 -7.28
CA GLY A 55 -2.14 11.45 -6.18
C GLY A 55 -0.69 11.00 -6.06
N MET A 56 -0.43 9.68 -6.10
CA MET A 56 0.95 9.15 -6.04
C MET A 56 1.82 9.57 -7.24
N THR A 57 1.23 9.72 -8.44
CA THR A 57 1.97 10.23 -9.60
C THR A 57 2.34 11.71 -9.43
N LEU A 58 1.42 12.54 -8.93
CA LEU A 58 1.67 13.96 -8.65
C LEU A 58 2.69 14.16 -7.52
N ALA A 59 2.56 13.38 -6.45
CA ALA A 59 3.50 13.29 -5.32
C ALA A 59 4.88 12.75 -5.72
N SER A 60 5.03 12.22 -6.94
CA SER A 60 6.28 11.67 -7.48
C SER A 60 6.83 10.47 -6.69
N GLY A 61 5.97 9.70 -6.00
CA GLY A 61 6.37 8.53 -5.22
C GLY A 61 5.35 8.06 -4.18
N CYS A 62 5.75 7.06 -3.39
CA CYS A 62 5.04 6.59 -2.20
C CYS A 62 5.54 7.31 -0.93
N GLY A 63 4.76 7.27 0.15
CA GLY A 63 5.11 7.89 1.44
C GLY A 63 6.50 7.52 1.96
N SER A 64 6.90 6.25 1.82
CA SER A 64 8.25 5.79 2.21
C SER A 64 9.35 6.44 1.36
N LYS A 65 9.10 6.66 0.06
CA LYS A 65 10.06 7.27 -0.86
C LYS A 65 10.15 8.79 -0.68
N THR A 66 9.05 9.44 -0.29
CA THR A 66 9.08 10.86 0.11
C THR A 66 9.85 11.03 1.42
N LEU A 67 9.67 10.17 2.42
CA LEU A 67 10.46 10.17 3.66
C LEU A 67 11.97 10.03 3.39
N ILE A 68 12.38 9.10 2.53
CA ILE A 68 13.79 8.93 2.14
C ILE A 68 14.33 10.19 1.44
N ARG A 69 13.51 10.83 0.58
CA ARG A 69 13.89 12.07 -0.11
C ARG A 69 13.97 13.29 0.81
N ILE A 70 13.16 13.34 1.87
CA ILE A 70 13.28 14.36 2.93
C ILE A 70 14.63 14.18 3.64
N GLY A 71 14.99 12.94 3.99
CA GLY A 71 16.30 12.65 4.57
C GLY A 71 17.49 13.04 3.67
N GLY A 72 17.28 13.05 2.35
CA GLY A 72 18.25 13.54 1.36
C GLY A 72 18.21 15.03 1.05
N GLY A 73 17.42 15.84 1.78
CA GLY A 73 17.38 17.31 1.64
C GLY A 73 16.44 17.87 0.56
N ASN A 74 15.45 17.11 0.10
CA ASN A 74 14.52 17.58 -0.94
C ASN A 74 13.34 18.38 -0.36
N LEU A 75 13.35 19.71 -0.52
CA LEU A 75 12.27 20.60 -0.04
C LEU A 75 10.89 20.27 -0.64
N LYS A 76 10.81 19.80 -1.90
CA LYS A 76 9.53 19.39 -2.51
C LYS A 76 8.91 18.21 -1.76
N SER A 77 9.74 17.30 -1.26
CA SER A 77 9.25 16.12 -0.52
C SER A 77 8.74 16.47 0.87
N ILE A 78 9.20 17.57 1.47
CA ILE A 78 8.65 18.10 2.73
C ILE A 78 7.21 18.56 2.51
N VAL A 79 6.96 19.37 1.48
CA VAL A 79 5.61 19.86 1.16
C VAL A 79 4.66 18.69 0.88
N VAL A 80 5.08 17.73 0.04
CA VAL A 80 4.27 16.54 -0.27
C VAL A 80 3.98 15.71 0.98
N PHE A 81 4.94 15.59 1.90
CA PHE A 81 4.75 14.84 3.15
C PHE A 81 3.72 15.49 4.08
N VAL A 82 3.70 16.82 4.20
CA VAL A 82 2.70 17.54 5.03
C VAL A 82 1.26 17.30 4.57
N PHE A 83 1.02 17.08 3.27
CA PHE A 83 -0.32 16.80 2.74
C PHE A 83 -0.69 15.31 2.74
N VAL A 84 0.29 14.41 2.91
CA VAL A 84 0.10 12.95 2.88
C VAL A 84 0.10 12.34 4.29
N ALA A 85 0.83 12.94 5.25
CA ALA A 85 0.87 12.55 6.65
C ALA A 85 -0.40 12.98 7.40
#